data_AF-A0A316EL50-F1
#
_entry.id   AF-A0A316EL50-F1
#
_cell.length_a   1.000
_cell.length_b   1.000
_cell.length_c   1.000
_cell.angle_alpha   90.00
_cell.angle_beta   90.00
_cell.angle_gamma   90.00
#
_symmetry.space_group_name_H-M   'P 1'
#
loop_
_entity.id
_entity.type
_entity.pdbx_description
1 polymer ?
#
loop_
_entity_poly.entity_id
_entity_poly.type
_entity_poly.pdbx_seq_one_letter_code
_entity_poly.pdbx_strand_id
1 'polypeptide(L)'
;MTPITEPAHPNGPMGTTTVDEPPPVATPGGLSSALAADLLARDGGNVLPVRRPPPLWRRVVSQLRDPLVLVLLAAAGFTLATADFTDASV
;
A
#
# COMPACT_ATOMS: atom_id res chain seq x y z
N MET A 1 7.37 -34.94 -45.38
CA MET A 1 6.86 -34.78 -44.00
C MET A 1 8.08 -34.70 -43.09
N THR A 2 8.70 -33.53 -43.01
CA THR A 2 9.90 -33.30 -42.21
C THR A 2 9.48 -33.01 -40.78
N PRO A 3 9.97 -33.76 -39.78
CA PRO A 3 9.70 -33.43 -38.39
C PRO A 3 10.37 -32.09 -38.06
N ILE A 4 9.59 -31.20 -37.47
CA ILE A 4 10.01 -29.95 -36.84
C ILE A 4 11.08 -30.26 -35.78
N THR A 5 12.29 -29.79 -36.03
CA THR A 5 13.39 -29.78 -35.04
C THR A 5 13.03 -28.79 -33.93
N GLU A 6 12.72 -29.31 -32.75
CA GLU A 6 12.58 -28.53 -31.51
C GLU A 6 13.96 -27.97 -31.12
N PRO A 7 14.13 -26.64 -30.94
CA PRO A 7 15.41 -26.10 -30.51
C PRO A 7 15.66 -26.45 -29.03
N ALA A 8 16.77 -27.14 -28.77
CA ALA A 8 17.25 -27.46 -27.43
C ALA A 8 17.39 -26.18 -26.58
N HIS A 9 16.47 -26.00 -25.63
CA HIS A 9 16.58 -24.97 -24.61
C HIS A 9 17.65 -25.42 -23.60
N PRO A 10 18.70 -24.63 -23.33
CA PRO A 10 19.76 -25.00 -22.40
C PRO A 10 19.29 -24.77 -20.96
N ASN A 11 18.26 -25.51 -20.52
CA ASN A 11 18.02 -25.69 -19.11
C ASN A 11 19.02 -26.73 -18.62
N GLY A 12 20.23 -26.26 -18.25
CA GLY A 12 21.08 -26.99 -17.32
C GLY A 12 20.28 -27.34 -16.06
N PRO A 13 20.67 -28.36 -15.28
CA PRO A 13 19.91 -28.75 -14.11
C PRO A 13 19.81 -27.55 -13.19
N MET A 14 18.64 -26.90 -13.19
CA MET A 14 18.22 -26.01 -12.11
C MET A 14 18.52 -26.80 -10.86
N GLY A 15 19.45 -26.31 -10.05
CA GLY A 15 19.91 -26.99 -8.85
C GLY A 15 18.68 -27.55 -8.17
N THR A 16 18.72 -28.86 -7.93
CA THR A 16 17.74 -29.54 -7.11
C THR A 16 17.73 -28.79 -5.80
N THR A 17 16.88 -27.77 -5.67
CA THR A 17 16.35 -27.39 -4.38
C THR A 17 15.74 -28.69 -3.95
N THR A 18 16.43 -29.41 -3.08
CA THR A 18 16.03 -30.68 -2.52
C THR A 18 14.69 -30.40 -1.84
N VAL A 19 13.58 -30.51 -2.59
CA VAL A 19 12.21 -30.40 -2.07
C VAL A 19 11.95 -31.53 -1.07
N ASP A 20 12.89 -32.46 -0.96
CA ASP A 20 12.93 -33.58 -0.01
C ASP A 20 13.63 -33.25 1.32
N GLU A 21 14.21 -32.05 1.49
CA GLU A 21 14.63 -31.61 2.83
C GLU A 21 13.41 -31.06 3.57
N PRO A 22 12.91 -31.74 4.61
CA PRO A 22 11.81 -31.21 5.39
C PRO A 22 12.21 -29.83 5.91
N PRO A 23 11.32 -28.82 5.82
CA PRO A 23 11.63 -27.49 6.35
C PRO A 23 12.05 -27.68 7.81
N PRO A 24 13.06 -26.94 8.31
CA PRO A 24 13.50 -27.07 9.70
C PRO A 24 12.28 -26.92 10.61
N VAL A 25 11.82 -28.04 11.14
CA VAL A 25 10.57 -28.09 11.89
C VAL A 25 10.83 -27.31 13.17
N ALA A 26 9.92 -26.38 13.50
CA ALA A 26 10.01 -25.64 14.74
C ALA A 26 10.16 -26.64 15.90
N THR A 27 11.20 -26.46 16.71
CA THR A 27 11.48 -27.34 17.84
C THR A 27 10.23 -27.41 18.73
N PRO A 28 9.73 -28.60 19.09
CA PRO A 28 8.58 -28.74 19.98
C PRO A 28 8.98 -28.20 21.37
N GLY A 29 8.70 -26.92 21.61
CA GLY A 29 9.18 -26.19 22.79
C GLY A 29 9.43 -24.70 22.56
N GLY A 30 9.53 -24.25 21.29
CA GLY A 30 9.75 -22.84 20.98
C GLY A 30 11.16 -22.34 21.35
N LEU A 31 11.39 -21.04 21.17
CA LEU A 31 12.67 -20.39 21.51
C LEU A 31 12.75 -20.17 23.02
N SER A 32 13.90 -20.42 23.62
CA SER A 32 14.17 -19.98 25.00
C SER A 32 14.19 -18.45 25.07
N SER A 33 13.84 -17.86 26.22
CA SER A 33 13.79 -16.40 26.36
C SER A 33 15.12 -15.71 26.05
N ALA A 34 16.25 -16.34 26.39
CA ALA A 34 17.58 -15.83 26.08
C ALA A 34 17.85 -15.83 24.56
N LEU A 35 17.50 -16.92 23.87
CA LEU A 35 17.68 -17.03 22.42
C LEU A 35 16.74 -16.07 21.68
N ALA A 36 15.50 -15.92 22.17
CA ALA A 36 14.54 -14.97 21.63
C ALA A 36 15.03 -13.51 21.78
N ALA A 37 15.63 -13.16 22.92
CA ALA A 37 16.19 -11.83 23.16
C ALA A 37 17.43 -11.55 22.27
N ASP A 38 18.31 -12.54 22.10
CA ASP A 38 19.49 -12.42 21.23
C ASP A 38 19.08 -12.23 19.76
N LEU A 39 18.13 -13.03 19.28
CA LEU A 39 17.56 -12.89 17.93
C LEU A 39 16.86 -11.54 17.74
N LEU A 40 16.11 -11.08 18.74
CA LEU A 40 15.45 -9.76 18.67
C LEU A 40 16.46 -8.61 18.65
N ALA A 41 17.56 -8.73 19.40
CA ALA A 41 18.63 -7.73 19.40
C ALA A 41 19.41 -7.73 18.07
N ARG A 42 19.60 -8.90 17.47
CA ARG A 42 20.34 -9.06 16.22
C ARG A 42 19.54 -8.68 14.98
N ASP A 43 18.32 -9.18 14.88
CA ASP A 43 17.49 -9.07 13.67
C ASP A 43 16.52 -7.87 13.74
N GLY A 44 16.34 -7.29 14.94
CA GLY A 44 15.41 -6.20 15.19
C GLY A 44 13.96 -6.68 15.24
N GLY A 45 13.05 -5.78 15.64
CA GLY A 45 11.63 -6.07 15.61
C GLY A 45 11.14 -6.28 14.17
N ASN A 46 10.40 -7.36 13.93
CA ASN A 46 9.77 -7.63 12.63
C ASN A 46 8.56 -6.70 12.40
N VAL A 47 8.82 -5.39 12.38
CA VAL A 47 7.83 -4.34 12.21
C VAL A 47 8.08 -3.69 10.86
N LEU A 48 7.12 -3.85 9.95
CA LEU A 48 7.17 -3.14 8.68
C LEU A 48 6.95 -1.63 8.93
N PRO A 49 7.69 -0.75 8.24
CA PRO A 49 7.52 0.69 8.38
C PRO A 49 6.09 1.09 7.95
N VAL A 50 5.28 1.49 8.93
CA VAL A 50 3.91 1.94 8.68
C VAL A 50 3.95 3.32 8.05
N ARG A 51 3.54 3.44 6.79
CA ARG A 51 3.41 4.73 6.11
C ARG A 51 2.30 5.52 6.79
N ARG A 52 2.64 6.66 7.39
CA ARG A 52 1.69 7.52 8.11
C ARG A 52 0.52 7.87 7.19
N PRO A 53 -0.73 7.55 7.55
CA PRO A 53 -1.87 7.83 6.69
C PRO A 53 -1.96 9.34 6.46
N PRO A 54 -2.31 9.78 5.23
CA PRO A 54 -2.46 11.20 4.95
C PRO A 54 -3.54 11.79 5.86
N PRO A 55 -3.33 13.00 6.40
CA PRO A 55 -4.28 13.62 7.31
C PRO A 55 -5.60 13.93 6.59
N LEU A 56 -6.73 13.77 7.28
CA LEU A 56 -8.07 13.91 6.72
C LEU A 56 -8.32 15.30 6.10
N TRP A 57 -7.75 16.38 6.67
CA TRP A 57 -7.86 17.73 6.10
C TRP A 57 -7.31 17.80 4.67
N ARG A 58 -6.27 17.01 4.37
CA ARG A 58 -5.63 17.01 3.04
C ARG A 58 -6.53 16.36 2.00
N ARG A 59 -7.40 15.44 2.41
CA ARG A 59 -8.49 14.88 1.56
C ARG A 59 -9.59 15.91 1.32
N VAL A 60 -10.00 16.65 2.35
CA VAL A 60 -11.02 17.70 2.22
C VAL A 60 -10.54 18.80 1.25
N VAL A 61 -9.30 19.27 1.41
CA VAL A 61 -8.72 20.29 0.50
C VAL A 61 -8.55 19.75 -0.92
N SER A 62 -8.22 18.46 -1.11
CA SER A 62 -8.16 17.90 -2.47
C SER A 62 -9.54 17.82 -3.13
N GLN A 63 -10.60 17.56 -2.36
CA GLN A 63 -11.97 17.51 -2.88
C GLN A 63 -12.52 18.91 -3.20
N LEU A 64 -12.14 19.93 -2.42
CA LEU A 64 -12.47 21.34 -2.72
C LEU A 64 -11.79 21.88 -3.98
N ARG A 65 -10.70 21.25 -4.46
CA ARG A 65 -10.00 21.62 -5.70
C ARG A 65 -10.61 20.98 -6.95
N ASP A 66 -11.63 20.15 -6.81
CA ASP A 66 -12.37 19.64 -7.96
C ASP A 66 -13.04 20.80 -8.70
N PRO A 67 -12.86 20.94 -10.03
CA PRO A 67 -13.51 21.98 -10.83
C PRO A 67 -15.02 22.11 -10.57
N LEU A 68 -15.71 20.99 -10.34
CA LEU A 68 -17.16 21.01 -10.07
C LEU A 68 -17.48 21.67 -8.73
N VAL A 69 -16.71 21.36 -7.69
CA VAL A 69 -16.90 21.93 -6.35
C VAL A 69 -16.61 23.44 -6.36
N LEU A 70 -15.62 23.88 -7.12
CA LEU A 70 -15.34 25.30 -7.30
C LEU A 70 -16.50 26.04 -7.99
N VAL A 71 -17.10 25.44 -9.03
CA VAL A 71 -18.28 26.01 -9.69
C VAL A 71 -19.46 26.08 -8.72
N LEU A 72 -19.69 25.02 -7.94
CA LEU A 72 -20.78 24.99 -6.94
C LEU A 72 -20.58 26.06 -5.84
N LEU A 73 -19.36 26.21 -5.33
CA LEU A 73 -19.03 27.24 -4.34
C LEU A 73 -19.20 28.66 -4.93
N ALA A 74 -18.78 28.88 -6.17
CA ALA A 74 -18.97 30.15 -6.85
C ALA A 74 -20.46 30.48 -7.01
N ALA A 75 -21.27 29.51 -7.44
CA ALA A 75 -22.72 29.66 -7.55
C ALA A 75 -23.36 29.96 -6.19
N ALA A 76 -23.01 29.21 -5.13
CA ALA A 76 -23.52 29.44 -3.79
C ALA A 76 -23.13 30.83 -3.25
N GLY A 77 -21.90 31.28 -3.50
CA GLY A 77 -21.44 32.62 -3.16
C GLY A 77 -22.21 33.71 -3.89
N PHE A 78 -22.49 33.51 -5.18
CA PHE A 78 -23.30 34.45 -5.97
C PHE A 78 -24.75 34.49 -5.47
N THR A 79 -25.34 33.35 -5.11
CA THR A 79 -26.66 33.27 -4.50
C THR A 79 -26.71 34.04 -3.18
N LEU A 80 -25.72 33.86 -2.30
CA LEU A 80 -25.63 34.60 -1.04
C LEU A 80 -25.48 36.10 -1.26
N ALA A 81 -24.55 36.51 -2.14
CA ALA A 81 -24.36 37.92 -2.46
C ALA A 81 -25.65 38.54 -3.00
N THR A 82 -26.34 37.84 -3.91
CA THR A 82 -27.63 38.30 -4.47
C THR A 82 -28.72 38.35 -3.40
N ALA A 83 -28.74 37.41 -2.46
CA ALA A 83 -29.67 37.41 -1.33
C ALA A 83 -29.44 38.62 -0.41
N ASP A 84 -28.18 38.91 -0.05
CA ASP A 84 -27.81 40.11 0.71
C ASP A 84 -28.20 41.40 -0.04
N PHE A 85 -27.99 41.48 -1.37
CA PHE A 85 -28.42 42.64 -2.15
C PHE A 85 -29.95 42.78 -2.24
N THR A 86 -30.70 41.69 -2.24
CA THR A 86 -32.17 41.73 -2.27
C THR A 86 -32.73 42.24 -0.94
N ASP A 87 -32.17 41.76 0.18
CA ASP A 87 -32.55 42.21 1.53
C ASP A 87 -32.20 43.69 1.76
N ALA A 88 -31.07 44.15 1.22
CA ALA A 88 -30.62 45.55 1.34
C ALA A 88 -31.36 46.55 0.43
N SER A 89 -32.30 46.11 -0.41
CA SER A 89 -32.96 46.96 -1.42
C SER A 89 -34.36 47.47 -1.05
N VAL A 90 -34.78 47.33 0.21
CA VAL A 90 -36.10 47.78 0.72
C VAL A 90 -36.09 49.17 1.36
#